data_AF-A0A1S4E0Q2-F1
#
_entry.id   AF-A0A1S4E0Q2-F1
#
_cell.length_a   1.000
_cell.length_b   1.000
_cell.length_c   1.000
_cell.angle_alpha   90.00
_cell.angle_beta   90.00
_cell.angle_gamma   90.00
#
_symmetry.space_group_name_H-M   'P 1'
#
loop_
_entity.id
_entity.type
_entity.pdbx_description
1 polymer ?
#
loop_
_entity_poly.entity_id
_entity_poly.type
_entity_poly.pdbx_seq_one_letter_code
_entity_poly.pdbx_strand_id
1 'polypeptide(L)'
;MYLGERGYSRGEIDKTLFINRTNTDLIVTQIYVDDIIFGGFPKTLVDNFINIMKSEFEMSLVGELSCFLGLQIKQGSEGMFISQEKYAKNLVKKFGLDQSQHKRTLVATHAKITKDMVGTEVDHKLYRSMIRSLLYLTASRPDIAYAVGICAQYQSDPRTSHLNVVKRIIKYVHGTTDFEILYSYDTSSKLVGYCDAD
;
A
#
# COMPACT_ATOMS: atom_id res chain seq x y z
N MET A 1 28.82 2.48 3.59
CA MET A 1 27.39 2.77 3.86
C MET A 1 27.16 2.33 5.28
N TYR A 2 26.80 3.25 6.16
CA TYR A 2 26.95 3.13 7.62
C TYR A 2 26.59 1.76 8.22
N LEU A 3 25.38 1.24 7.94
CA LEU A 3 24.95 -0.06 8.46
C LEU A 3 25.75 -1.26 7.92
N GLY A 4 26.27 -1.17 6.70
CA GLY A 4 27.14 -2.20 6.12
C GLY A 4 28.45 -2.35 6.88
N GLU A 5 29.00 -1.25 7.38
CA GLU A 5 30.20 -1.25 8.23
C GLU A 5 29.92 -1.80 9.64
N ARG A 6 28.64 -1.91 10.02
CA ARG A 6 28.16 -2.47 11.29
C ARG A 6 27.60 -3.90 11.14
N GLY A 7 27.91 -4.58 10.04
CA GLY A 7 27.56 -5.99 9.83
C GLY A 7 26.14 -6.25 9.31
N TYR A 8 25.44 -5.23 8.81
CA TYR A 8 24.13 -5.41 8.16
C TYR A 8 24.33 -5.66 6.67
N SER A 9 23.76 -6.74 6.15
CA SER A 9 23.68 -6.98 4.72
C SER A 9 22.51 -6.20 4.12
N ARG A 10 22.69 -5.73 2.89
CA ARG A 10 21.65 -5.04 2.13
C ARG A 10 20.83 -6.06 1.36
N GLY A 11 19.51 -5.87 1.29
CA GLY A 11 18.61 -6.72 0.51
C GLY A 11 19.04 -6.82 -0.96
N GLU A 12 18.85 -8.00 -1.55
CA GLU A 12 19.17 -8.24 -2.96
C GLU A 12 18.20 -7.50 -3.89
N ILE A 13 16.90 -7.62 -3.60
CA ILE A 13 15.80 -7.00 -4.36
C ILE A 13 15.59 -5.57 -3.89
N ASP A 14 15.32 -5.41 -2.59
CA ASP A 14 15.09 -4.10 -1.99
C ASP A 14 16.39 -3.55 -1.37
N LYS A 15 16.91 -2.48 -1.97
CA LYS A 15 18.12 -1.79 -1.50
C LYS A 15 17.87 -0.90 -0.28
N THR A 16 16.62 -0.71 0.13
CA THR A 16 16.27 -0.03 1.38
C THR A 16 16.08 -0.99 2.57
N LEU A 17 16.13 -2.30 2.30
CA LEU A 17 16.10 -3.37 3.31
C LEU A 17 17.52 -3.71 3.80
N PHE A 18 17.65 -3.83 5.11
CA PHE A 18 18.84 -4.19 5.85
C PHE A 18 18.57 -5.36 6.77
N ILE A 19 19.45 -6.35 6.76
CA ILE A 19 19.31 -7.57 7.53
C ILE A 19 20.61 -7.83 8.27
N ASN A 20 20.53 -8.02 9.58
CA ASN A 20 21.61 -8.62 10.35
C ASN A 20 21.04 -9.89 11.01
N ARG A 21 21.64 -11.03 10.68
CA ARG A 21 21.13 -12.34 11.10
C ARG A 21 22.26 -13.28 11.48
N THR A 22 22.02 -14.03 12.55
CA THR A 22 22.80 -15.19 12.97
C THR A 22 21.87 -16.41 12.96
N ASN A 23 22.31 -17.54 13.51
CA ASN A 23 21.45 -18.72 13.64
C ASN A 23 20.33 -18.54 14.67
N THR A 24 20.50 -17.63 15.64
CA THR A 24 19.56 -17.42 16.76
C THR A 24 18.97 -16.02 16.81
N ASP A 25 19.57 -15.08 16.09
CA ASP A 25 19.23 -13.68 16.16
C ASP A 25 18.89 -13.16 14.76
N LEU A 26 17.91 -12.28 14.69
CA LEU A 26 17.49 -11.63 13.47
C LEU A 26 17.07 -10.21 13.79
N ILE A 27 17.60 -9.26 13.04
CA ILE A 27 17.03 -7.92 12.92
C ILE A 27 16.86 -7.60 11.44
N VAL A 28 15.66 -7.10 11.14
CA VAL A 28 15.27 -6.61 9.83
C VAL A 28 14.97 -5.13 9.99
N THR A 29 15.50 -4.32 9.10
CA THR A 29 15.35 -2.86 9.11
C THR A 29 15.06 -2.39 7.71
N GLN A 30 13.98 -1.62 7.53
CA GLN A 30 13.64 -0.96 6.29
C GLN A 30 13.81 0.54 6.50
N ILE A 31 14.60 1.18 5.63
CA ILE A 31 14.88 2.62 5.70
C ILE A 31 14.24 3.30 4.50
N TYR A 32 13.27 4.18 4.74
CA TYR A 32 12.65 4.99 3.72
C TYR A 32 12.87 6.48 4.02
N VAL A 33 13.86 7.08 3.36
CA VAL A 33 14.24 8.49 3.58
C VAL A 33 14.48 8.73 5.08
N ASP A 34 13.60 9.47 5.76
CA ASP A 34 13.72 9.82 7.18
C ASP A 34 13.01 8.82 8.11
N ASP A 35 12.17 7.93 7.57
CA ASP A 35 11.40 6.96 8.34
C ASP A 35 12.12 5.59 8.35
N ILE A 36 12.22 4.99 9.54
CA ILE A 36 12.84 3.68 9.72
C ILE A 36 11.87 2.78 10.46
N ILE A 37 11.54 1.63 9.85
CA ILE A 37 10.89 0.52 10.56
C ILE A 37 11.89 -0.59 10.76
N PHE A 38 11.84 -1.21 11.93
CA PHE A 38 12.70 -2.32 12.25
C PHE A 38 11.98 -3.26 13.20
N GLY A 39 12.37 -4.53 13.13
CA GLY A 39 11.84 -5.58 13.98
C GLY A 39 12.87 -6.69 14.08
N GLY A 40 12.95 -7.32 15.25
CA GLY A 40 13.94 -8.36 15.47
C GLY A 40 13.86 -9.02 16.84
N PHE A 41 14.71 -10.02 17.00
CA PHE A 41 14.92 -10.77 18.22
C PHE A 41 16.40 -11.21 18.30
N PRO A 42 16.96 -11.40 19.51
CA PRO A 42 16.39 -11.06 20.82
C PRO A 42 16.36 -9.55 21.07
N LYS A 43 15.68 -9.12 22.14
CA LYS A 43 15.54 -7.69 22.50
C LYS A 43 16.87 -6.95 22.61
N THR A 44 17.92 -7.63 23.06
CA THR A 44 19.28 -7.07 23.14
C THR A 44 19.82 -6.61 21.78
N LEU A 45 19.50 -7.34 20.70
CA LEU A 45 19.89 -6.96 19.34
C LEU A 45 19.13 -5.71 18.88
N VAL A 46 17.84 -5.61 19.22
CA VAL A 46 16.99 -4.45 18.94
C VAL A 46 17.49 -3.21 19.68
N ASP A 47 17.78 -3.34 20.97
CA ASP A 47 18.30 -2.23 21.79
C ASP A 47 19.67 -1.75 21.28
N ASN A 48 20.53 -2.69 20.85
CA ASN A 48 21.82 -2.35 20.25
C ASN A 48 21.65 -1.57 18.93
N PHE A 49 20.72 -1.98 18.06
CA PHE A 49 20.42 -1.26 16.83
C PHE A 49 19.94 0.17 17.11
N ILE A 50 19.03 0.36 18.07
CA ILE A 50 18.55 1.68 18.47
C ILE A 50 19.71 2.57 18.91
N ASN A 51 20.65 2.04 19.70
CA ASN A 51 21.81 2.78 20.16
C ASN A 51 22.76 3.16 19.02
N ILE A 52 23.03 2.24 18.09
CA ILE A 52 23.83 2.51 16.89
C ILE A 52 23.21 3.67 16.10
N MET A 53 21.90 3.59 15.82
CA MET A 53 21.22 4.59 15.00
C MET A 53 21.16 5.95 15.69
N LYS A 54 20.86 6.01 16.99
CA LYS A 54 20.87 7.26 17.77
C LYS A 54 22.26 7.88 17.94
N SER A 55 23.32 7.07 17.90
CA SER A 55 24.69 7.57 18.05
C SER A 55 25.18 8.32 16.81
N GLU A 56 24.61 8.01 15.64
CA GLU A 56 25.00 8.60 14.36
C GLU A 56 24.00 9.64 13.86
N PHE A 57 22.71 9.39 14.07
CA PHE A 57 21.62 10.18 13.50
C PHE A 57 20.78 10.82 14.58
N GLU A 58 20.38 12.07 14.35
CA GLU A 58 19.40 12.78 15.18
C GLU A 58 18.01 12.20 14.92
N MET A 59 17.60 11.23 15.74
CA MET A 59 16.31 10.55 15.57
C MET A 59 15.67 10.14 16.90
N SER A 60 14.35 10.06 16.90
CA SER A 60 13.54 9.63 18.04
C SER A 60 12.83 8.31 17.76
N LEU A 61 12.71 7.48 18.80
CA LEU A 61 11.87 6.29 18.73
C LEU A 61 10.40 6.69 18.92
N VAL A 62 9.55 6.35 17.96
CA VAL A 62 8.11 6.70 17.99
C VAL A 62 7.28 5.67 18.78
N GLY A 63 7.88 4.53 19.12
CA GLY A 63 7.25 3.44 19.85
C GLY A 63 6.83 2.31 18.93
N GLU A 64 5.74 1.63 19.28
CA GLU A 64 5.20 0.52 18.49
C GLU A 64 4.70 1.01 17.11
N LEU A 65 4.93 0.17 16.08
CA LEU A 65 4.56 0.46 14.70
C LEU A 65 3.04 0.61 14.58
N SER A 66 2.59 1.85 14.40
CA SER A 66 1.17 2.22 14.22
C SER A 66 0.88 2.90 12.88
N CYS A 67 1.89 3.53 12.28
CA CYS A 67 1.80 4.16 10.97
C CYS A 67 3.17 4.14 10.27
N PHE A 68 3.20 3.84 8.98
CA PHE A 68 4.41 3.96 8.15
C PHE A 68 4.03 4.28 6.70
N LEU A 69 4.62 5.34 6.13
CA LEU A 69 4.35 5.78 4.75
C LEU A 69 2.86 5.91 4.40
N GLY A 70 2.04 6.37 5.35
CA GLY A 70 0.59 6.53 5.17
C GLY A 70 -0.23 5.23 5.27
N LEU A 71 0.41 4.09 5.56
CA LEU A 71 -0.24 2.85 5.97
C LEU A 71 -0.46 2.89 7.48
N GLN A 72 -1.66 2.51 7.92
CA GLN A 72 -2.04 2.40 9.32
C GLN A 72 -1.92 0.92 9.71
N ILE A 73 -1.20 0.64 10.81
CA ILE A 73 -0.91 -0.71 11.27
C ILE A 73 -1.56 -0.92 12.63
N LYS A 74 -2.31 -2.01 12.79
CA LYS A 74 -2.83 -2.46 14.09
C LYS A 74 -2.31 -3.87 14.36
N GLN A 75 -1.56 -4.04 15.43
CA GLN A 75 -1.07 -5.34 15.86
C GLN A 75 -2.07 -5.92 16.87
N GLY A 76 -2.58 -7.12 16.59
CA GLY A 76 -3.50 -7.85 17.45
C GLY A 76 -2.98 -9.25 17.78
N SER A 77 -3.76 -10.02 18.52
CA SER A 77 -3.42 -11.42 18.86
C SER A 77 -3.48 -12.36 17.64
N GLU A 78 -4.30 -12.04 16.64
CA GLU A 78 -4.50 -12.86 15.44
C GLU A 78 -3.50 -12.55 14.32
N GLY A 79 -2.87 -11.38 14.36
CA GLY A 79 -1.98 -10.90 13.30
C GLY A 79 -1.84 -9.39 13.27
N MET A 80 -1.39 -8.87 12.13
CA MET A 80 -1.26 -7.45 11.85
C MET A 80 -2.27 -7.02 10.79
N PHE A 81 -3.05 -5.98 11.08
CA PHE A 81 -3.93 -5.34 10.11
C PHE A 81 -3.23 -4.15 9.48
N ILE A 82 -3.27 -4.06 8.15
CA ILE A 82 -2.77 -2.92 7.37
C ILE A 82 -3.94 -2.23 6.69
N SER A 83 -4.07 -0.94 6.92
CA SER A 83 -5.19 -0.11 6.45
C SER A 83 -4.69 1.17 5.77
N GLN A 84 -5.47 1.69 4.83
CA GLN A 84 -5.33 3.04 4.26
C GLN A 84 -6.65 3.80 4.31
N GLU A 85 -7.49 3.54 5.32
CA GLU A 85 -8.83 4.12 5.43
C GLU A 85 -8.82 5.65 5.31
N LYS A 86 -7.87 6.32 5.98
CA LYS A 86 -7.76 7.78 5.92
C LYS A 86 -7.44 8.26 4.50
N TYR A 87 -6.56 7.55 3.81
CA TYR A 87 -6.22 7.86 2.42
C TYR A 87 -7.38 7.58 1.47
N ALA A 88 -8.10 6.46 1.63
CA ALA A 88 -9.26 6.11 0.83
C ALA A 88 -10.37 7.18 0.94
N LYS A 89 -10.70 7.62 2.16
CA LYS A 89 -11.67 8.72 2.39
C LYS A 89 -11.22 10.03 1.73
N ASN A 90 -9.95 10.38 1.88
CA ASN A 90 -9.38 11.58 1.25
C ASN A 90 -9.39 11.50 -0.28
N LEU A 91 -9.12 10.32 -0.85
CA LEU A 91 -9.16 10.08 -2.30
C LEU A 91 -10.57 10.27 -2.86
N VAL A 92 -11.59 9.73 -2.20
CA VAL A 92 -13.00 9.91 -2.59
C VAL A 92 -13.38 11.39 -2.57
N LYS A 93 -13.04 12.11 -1.49
CA LYS A 93 -13.31 13.55 -1.35
C LYS A 93 -12.54 14.39 -2.38
N LYS A 94 -11.27 14.06 -2.65
CA LYS A 94 -10.40 14.77 -3.62
C LYS A 94 -11.02 14.83 -5.01
N PHE A 95 -11.75 13.81 -5.43
CA PHE A 95 -12.39 13.74 -6.74
C PHE A 95 -13.90 14.04 -6.72
N GLY A 96 -14.42 14.56 -5.60
CA GLY A 96 -15.82 14.99 -5.46
C GLY A 96 -16.83 13.85 -5.56
N LEU A 97 -16.47 12.66 -5.07
CA LEU A 97 -17.31 11.45 -5.13
C LEU A 97 -17.88 11.04 -3.77
N ASP A 98 -17.66 11.83 -2.72
CA ASP A 98 -18.12 11.62 -1.34
C ASP A 98 -19.65 11.78 -1.20
N GLN A 99 -20.26 12.64 -2.01
CA GLN A 99 -21.72 12.78 -2.05
C GLN A 99 -22.39 11.81 -3.03
N SER A 100 -21.61 10.99 -3.74
CA SER A 100 -22.14 10.08 -4.74
C SER A 100 -22.48 8.72 -4.13
N GLN A 101 -23.55 8.08 -4.64
CA GLN A 101 -23.87 6.70 -4.25
C GLN A 101 -22.67 5.79 -4.50
N HIS A 102 -22.26 5.08 -3.46
CA HIS A 102 -21.22 4.06 -3.55
C HIS A 102 -21.69 2.91 -4.44
N LYS A 103 -20.72 2.13 -4.95
CA LYS A 103 -20.99 0.91 -5.71
C LYS A 103 -20.56 -0.28 -4.86
N ARG A 104 -21.45 -1.27 -4.71
CA ARG A 104 -21.15 -2.50 -3.95
C ARG A 104 -20.16 -3.40 -4.68
N THR A 105 -20.22 -3.42 -6.00
CA THR A 105 -19.37 -4.25 -6.84
C THR A 105 -18.36 -3.45 -7.64
N LEU A 106 -17.15 -4.00 -7.73
CA LEU A 106 -16.12 -3.53 -8.65
C LEU A 106 -16.61 -3.65 -10.10
N VAL A 107 -15.93 -2.98 -11.02
CA VAL A 107 -16.17 -3.17 -12.46
C VAL A 107 -15.99 -4.65 -12.79
N ALA A 108 -16.97 -5.26 -13.46
CA ALA A 108 -16.87 -6.66 -13.86
C ALA A 108 -15.57 -6.88 -14.65
N THR A 109 -14.82 -7.92 -14.29
CA THR A 109 -13.53 -8.30 -14.91
C THR A 109 -13.65 -8.50 -16.42
N HIS A 110 -14.86 -8.75 -16.92
CA HIS A 110 -15.19 -8.96 -18.34
C HIS A 110 -15.88 -7.76 -19.01
N ALA A 111 -16.11 -6.65 -18.31
CA ALA A 111 -16.49 -5.42 -18.97
C ALA A 111 -15.29 -5.00 -19.82
N LYS A 112 -15.34 -5.31 -21.12
CA LYS A 112 -14.28 -5.01 -22.09
C LYS A 112 -14.04 -3.50 -22.08
N ILE A 113 -13.12 -3.04 -21.24
CA ILE A 113 -12.59 -1.67 -21.31
C ILE A 113 -11.77 -1.66 -22.60
N THR A 114 -12.40 -1.20 -23.67
CA THR A 114 -11.86 -1.17 -25.03
C THR A 114 -11.37 0.22 -25.37
N LYS A 115 -10.40 0.30 -26.29
CA LYS A 115 -10.04 1.57 -26.94
C LYS A 115 -11.29 2.22 -27.53
N ASP A 116 -11.59 3.41 -27.05
CA ASP A 116 -12.69 4.22 -27.53
C ASP A 116 -12.15 5.31 -28.48
N MET A 117 -12.02 4.97 -29.76
CA MET A 117 -11.41 5.87 -30.76
C MET A 117 -12.30 7.09 -31.10
N VAL A 118 -13.59 7.03 -30.76
CA VAL A 118 -14.59 8.06 -31.11
C VAL A 118 -15.05 8.85 -29.88
N GLY A 119 -14.79 8.35 -28.67
CA GLY A 119 -15.19 8.95 -27.43
C GLY A 119 -14.57 10.33 -27.19
N THR A 120 -15.30 11.15 -26.43
CA THR A 120 -14.84 12.48 -26.04
C THR A 120 -13.56 12.38 -25.19
N GLU A 121 -12.56 13.16 -25.58
CA GLU A 121 -11.29 13.29 -24.86
C GLU A 121 -11.51 13.76 -23.42
N VAL A 122 -10.65 13.27 -22.53
CA VAL A 122 -10.65 13.63 -21.11
C VAL A 122 -9.35 14.37 -20.81
N ASP A 123 -9.38 15.33 -19.89
CA ASP A 123 -8.15 15.98 -19.42
C ASP A 123 -7.15 14.93 -18.89
N HIS A 124 -5.99 14.88 -19.56
CA HIS A 124 -4.90 13.97 -19.23
C HIS A 124 -4.39 14.18 -17.80
N LYS A 125 -4.37 15.43 -17.30
CA LYS A 125 -3.88 15.73 -15.95
C LYS A 125 -4.83 15.17 -14.91
N LEU A 126 -6.14 15.39 -15.06
CA LEU A 126 -7.16 14.82 -14.20
C LEU A 126 -7.08 13.28 -14.20
N TYR A 127 -7.10 12.66 -15.38
CA TYR A 127 -7.08 11.19 -15.48
C TYR A 127 -5.83 10.58 -14.84
N ARG A 128 -4.64 11.11 -15.15
CA ARG A 128 -3.38 10.66 -14.54
C ARG A 128 -3.35 10.87 -13.04
N SER A 129 -3.93 11.97 -12.54
CA SER A 129 -4.05 12.18 -11.09
C SER A 129 -4.93 11.14 -10.43
N MET A 130 -6.04 10.73 -11.06
CA MET A 130 -6.93 9.69 -10.53
C MET A 130 -6.22 8.32 -10.51
N ILE A 131 -5.58 7.95 -11.62
CA ILE A 131 -4.84 6.69 -11.72
C ILE A 131 -3.71 6.62 -10.70
N ARG A 132 -2.88 7.67 -10.57
CA ARG A 132 -1.81 7.71 -9.55
C ARG A 132 -2.36 7.57 -8.14
N SER A 133 -3.46 8.25 -7.83
CA SER A 133 -4.09 8.15 -6.52
C SER A 133 -4.60 6.73 -6.24
N LEU A 134 -5.14 6.04 -7.23
CA LEU A 134 -5.59 4.65 -7.11
C LEU A 134 -4.42 3.65 -7.04
N LEU A 135 -3.37 3.83 -7.83
CA LEU A 135 -2.16 2.98 -7.80
C LEU A 135 -1.48 3.00 -6.43
N TYR A 136 -1.54 4.11 -5.71
CA TYR A 136 -1.03 4.14 -4.34
C TYR A 136 -1.93 3.35 -3.37
N LEU A 137 -3.26 3.38 -3.57
CA LEU A 137 -4.22 2.63 -2.75
C LEU A 137 -4.11 1.10 -2.97
N THR A 138 -3.65 0.63 -4.14
CA THR A 138 -3.52 -0.81 -4.41
C THR A 138 -2.55 -1.52 -3.46
N ALA A 139 -1.68 -0.78 -2.75
CA ALA A 139 -0.80 -1.33 -1.73
C ALA A 139 -1.56 -2.00 -0.57
N SER A 140 -2.74 -1.49 -0.21
CA SER A 140 -3.63 -2.06 0.81
C SER A 140 -4.95 -2.61 0.25
N ARG A 141 -5.17 -2.44 -1.06
CA ARG A 141 -6.40 -2.84 -1.76
C ARG A 141 -6.08 -3.67 -3.01
N PRO A 142 -5.64 -4.93 -2.84
CA PRO A 142 -5.30 -5.80 -3.97
C PRO A 142 -6.51 -6.12 -4.85
N ASP A 143 -7.72 -6.08 -4.27
CA ASP A 143 -9.00 -6.30 -4.94
C ASP A 143 -9.25 -5.33 -6.11
N ILE A 144 -8.74 -4.09 -6.04
CA ILE A 144 -8.88 -3.11 -7.15
C ILE A 144 -7.69 -3.10 -8.11
N ALA A 145 -6.60 -3.81 -7.81
CA ALA A 145 -5.33 -3.70 -8.52
C ALA A 145 -5.46 -4.03 -10.02
N TYR A 146 -6.21 -5.08 -10.35
CA TYR A 146 -6.46 -5.46 -11.74
C TYR A 146 -7.20 -4.35 -12.51
N ALA A 147 -8.33 -3.87 -11.98
CA ALA A 147 -9.15 -2.87 -12.65
C ALA A 147 -8.40 -1.54 -12.84
N VAL A 148 -7.62 -1.12 -11.84
CA VAL A 148 -6.75 0.06 -11.92
C VAL A 148 -5.65 -0.14 -12.95
N GLY A 149 -5.02 -1.32 -12.98
CA GLY A 149 -3.97 -1.67 -13.94
C GLY A 149 -4.46 -1.59 -15.39
N ILE A 150 -5.67 -2.06 -15.68
CA ILE A 150 -6.28 -1.91 -17.02
C ILE A 150 -6.52 -0.42 -17.34
N CYS A 151 -7.09 0.35 -16.41
CA CYS A 151 -7.36 1.77 -16.63
C CYS A 151 -6.07 2.59 -16.87
N ALA A 152 -4.96 2.19 -16.25
CA ALA A 152 -3.67 2.86 -16.40
C ALA A 152 -3.11 2.80 -17.84
N GLN A 153 -3.47 1.76 -18.61
CA GLN A 153 -3.03 1.61 -20.00
C GLN A 153 -3.55 2.74 -20.93
N TYR A 154 -4.63 3.40 -20.54
CA TYR A 154 -5.28 4.47 -21.31
C TYR A 154 -4.83 5.88 -20.90
N GLN A 155 -3.81 6.01 -20.05
CA GLN A 155 -3.36 7.32 -19.54
C GLN A 155 -2.73 8.26 -20.59
N SER A 156 -2.35 7.73 -21.75
CA SER A 156 -1.80 8.50 -22.87
C SER A 156 -2.89 9.13 -23.74
N ASP A 157 -4.06 8.50 -23.80
CA ASP A 157 -5.22 8.94 -24.58
C ASP A 157 -6.55 8.52 -23.90
N PRO A 158 -6.89 9.14 -22.74
CA PRO A 158 -8.08 8.80 -21.98
C PRO A 158 -9.34 9.37 -22.61
N ARG A 159 -10.42 8.60 -22.53
CA ARG A 159 -11.73 8.89 -23.12
C ARG A 159 -12.77 8.87 -22.02
N THR A 160 -13.94 9.46 -22.27
CA THR A 160 -15.01 9.56 -21.27
C THR A 160 -15.46 8.19 -20.75
N SER A 161 -15.47 7.17 -21.60
CA SER A 161 -15.69 5.77 -21.24
C SER A 161 -14.67 5.28 -20.19
N HIS A 162 -13.37 5.52 -20.40
CA HIS A 162 -12.31 5.20 -19.43
C HIS A 162 -12.50 5.96 -18.11
N LEU A 163 -12.80 7.26 -18.16
CA LEU A 163 -13.03 8.08 -16.97
C LEU A 163 -14.20 7.56 -16.13
N ASN A 164 -15.28 7.10 -16.77
CA ASN A 164 -16.44 6.53 -16.08
C ASN A 164 -16.08 5.26 -15.31
N VAL A 165 -15.19 4.42 -15.86
CA VAL A 165 -14.66 3.23 -15.17
C VAL A 165 -13.84 3.64 -13.95
N VAL A 166 -12.93 4.60 -14.09
CA VAL A 166 -12.12 5.10 -12.96
C VAL A 166 -13.01 5.69 -11.86
N LYS A 167 -14.01 6.51 -12.22
CA LYS A 167 -15.01 7.02 -11.26
C LYS A 167 -15.78 5.90 -10.58
N ARG A 168 -16.11 4.82 -11.29
CA ARG A 168 -16.77 3.64 -10.71
C ARG A 168 -15.86 2.92 -9.70
N ILE A 169 -14.56 2.76 -9.97
CA ILE A 169 -13.60 2.21 -9.00
C ILE A 169 -13.58 3.05 -7.73
N ILE A 170 -13.52 4.39 -7.85
CA ILE A 170 -13.53 5.28 -6.68
C ILE A 170 -14.84 5.17 -5.89
N LYS A 171 -15.99 5.03 -6.57
CA LYS A 171 -17.28 4.78 -5.90
C LYS A 171 -17.35 3.43 -5.18
N TYR A 172 -16.62 2.43 -5.66
CA TYR A 172 -16.48 1.16 -4.97
C TYR A 172 -15.59 1.31 -3.73
N VAL A 173 -14.46 2.01 -3.85
CA VAL A 173 -13.61 2.39 -2.71
C VAL A 173 -14.41 3.16 -1.66
N HIS A 174 -15.31 4.07 -2.07
CA HIS A 174 -16.18 4.80 -1.15
C HIS A 174 -17.05 3.89 -0.27
N GLY A 175 -17.55 2.78 -0.81
CA GLY A 175 -18.35 1.81 -0.04
C GLY A 175 -17.53 0.84 0.80
N THR A 176 -16.20 0.86 0.68
CA THR A 176 -15.28 -0.12 1.27
C THR A 176 -14.04 0.56 1.88
N THR A 177 -14.18 1.81 2.36
CA THR A 177 -13.04 2.59 2.84
C THR A 177 -12.37 1.98 4.06
N ASP A 178 -13.13 1.22 4.84
CA ASP A 178 -12.76 0.55 6.08
C ASP A 178 -12.14 -0.84 5.87
N PHE A 179 -11.98 -1.29 4.63
CA PHE A 179 -11.33 -2.58 4.34
C PHE A 179 -9.84 -2.52 4.70
N GLU A 180 -9.36 -3.60 5.32
CA GLU A 180 -7.97 -3.77 5.79
C GLU A 180 -7.42 -5.13 5.31
N ILE A 181 -6.10 -5.26 5.21
CA ILE A 181 -5.43 -6.55 4.97
C ILE A 181 -4.99 -7.14 6.30
N LEU A 182 -5.39 -8.38 6.59
CA LEU A 182 -4.88 -9.16 7.73
C LEU A 182 -3.68 -10.01 7.31
N TYR A 183 -2.55 -9.78 7.95
CA TYR A 183 -1.39 -10.67 7.97
C TYR A 183 -1.47 -11.50 9.25
N SER A 184 -2.06 -12.69 9.17
CA SER A 184 -2.18 -13.57 10.34
C SER A 184 -0.80 -14.09 10.79
N TYR A 185 -0.67 -14.41 12.07
CA TYR A 185 0.52 -15.12 12.58
C TYR A 185 0.53 -16.62 12.25
N ASP A 186 -0.40 -17.08 11.43
CA ASP A 186 -0.45 -18.48 11.03
C ASP A 186 0.80 -18.82 10.19
N THR A 187 1.43 -19.94 10.54
CA THR A 187 2.58 -20.50 9.84
C THR A 187 2.21 -21.14 8.50
N SER A 188 0.93 -21.23 8.17
CA SER A 188 0.43 -21.66 6.86
C SER A 188 0.97 -20.74 5.75
N SER A 189 1.88 -21.25 4.94
CA SER A 189 2.36 -20.58 3.72
C SER A 189 1.33 -20.55 2.58
N LYS A 190 0.05 -20.88 2.86
CA LYS A 190 -1.03 -20.87 1.88
C LYS A 190 -1.67 -19.49 1.85
N LEU A 191 -1.59 -18.84 0.70
CA LEU A 191 -2.38 -17.63 0.43
C LEU A 191 -3.86 -18.01 0.38
N VAL A 192 -4.64 -17.55 1.36
CA VAL A 192 -6.10 -17.71 1.40
C VAL A 192 -6.74 -16.39 0.97
N GLY A 193 -7.46 -16.40 -0.14
CA GLY A 193 -8.23 -15.27 -0.62
C GLY A 193 -9.72 -15.57 -0.50
N TYR A 194 -10.47 -14.67 0.13
CA TYR A 194 -11.93 -14.70 0.12
C TYR A 194 -12.42 -13.79 -1.01
N CYS A 195 -13.31 -14.30 -1.84
CA CYS A 195 -13.94 -13.54 -2.91
C CYS A 195 -15.45 -13.55 -2.65
N ASP A 196 -15.98 -12.42 -2.20
CA ASP A 196 -17.42 -12.25 -2.10
C ASP A 196 -17.97 -11.97 -3.51
N ALA A 197 -18.77 -12.91 -4.01
CA ALA A 197 -19.60 -12.69 -5.17
C ALA A 197 -20.98 -12.24 -4.70
N ASP A 198 -21.39 -11.05 -5.10
CA ASP A 198 -22.82 -10.67 -5.15
C ASP A 198 -23.48 -11.34 -6.36
#